data_AF-A0A662TCY0-F1
#
_entry.id   AF-A0A662TCY0-F1
#
_cell.length_a   1.000
_cell.length_b   1.000
_cell.length_c   1.000
_cell.angle_alpha   90.00
_cell.angle_beta   90.00
_cell.angle_gamma   90.00
#
_symmetry.space_group_name_H-M   'P 1'
#
loop_
_entity.id
_entity.type
_entity.pdbx_description
1 polymer ?
#
loop_
_entity_poly.entity_id
_entity_poly.type
_entity_poly.pdbx_seq_one_letter_code
_entity_poly.pdbx_strand_id
1 'polypeptide(L)'
;MIVPKEIRTYCPRCKKHTIHTVSIYKKGKDSPFRHGTIKHEWEKKGYGGQKWPQLRRKAKTTKKIVLKLTCKECGYIIHKEGIRIRKMEIMR
;
A
#
# COMPACT_ATOMS: atom_id res chain seq x y z
N MET A 1 -12.94 8.52 8.68
CA MET A 1 -13.92 8.00 7.69
C MET A 1 -14.14 6.53 8.01
N ILE A 2 -15.40 6.12 8.08
CA ILE A 2 -15.80 4.74 8.30
C ILE A 2 -16.10 4.14 6.93
N VAL A 3 -15.54 2.97 6.62
CA VAL A 3 -15.75 2.25 5.36
C VAL A 3 -16.34 0.89 5.68
N PRO A 4 -17.35 0.43 4.93
CA PRO A 4 -17.95 -0.88 5.16
C PRO A 4 -16.93 -2.00 4.90
N LYS A 5 -17.11 -3.12 5.60
CA LYS A 5 -16.29 -4.33 5.44
C LYS A 5 -16.45 -4.96 4.07
N GLU A 6 -17.62 -4.76 3.44
CA GLU A 6 -17.97 -5.32 2.15
C GLU A 6 -18.52 -4.24 1.22
N ILE A 7 -18.06 -4.22 -0.03
CA ILE A 7 -18.49 -3.27 -1.06
C ILE A 7 -18.82 -4.06 -2.32
N ARG A 8 -19.93 -3.73 -2.97
CA ARG A 8 -20.22 -4.21 -4.34
C ARG A 8 -19.49 -3.34 -5.35
N THR A 9 -18.59 -3.93 -6.12
CA THR A 9 -17.87 -3.23 -7.19
C THR A 9 -17.58 -4.17 -8.36
N TYR A 10 -17.15 -3.61 -9.48
CA TYR A 10 -16.84 -4.37 -10.69
C TYR A 10 -15.54 -5.16 -10.51
N CYS A 11 -15.59 -6.47 -10.82
CA CYS A 11 -14.40 -7.31 -10.88
C CYS A 11 -13.96 -7.49 -12.34
N PRO A 12 -12.72 -7.11 -12.73
CA PRO A 12 -12.25 -7.25 -14.11
C PRO A 12 -12.05 -8.70 -14.55
N ARG A 13 -11.80 -9.63 -13.61
CA ARG A 13 -11.69 -11.07 -13.94
C ARG A 13 -13.04 -11.73 -14.15
N CYS A 14 -14.01 -11.49 -13.26
CA CYS A 14 -15.35 -12.04 -13.40
C CYS A 14 -16.21 -11.29 -14.43
N LYS A 15 -15.77 -10.10 -14.86
CA LYS A 15 -16.48 -9.17 -15.76
C LYS A 15 -17.90 -8.80 -15.29
N LYS A 16 -18.16 -8.90 -13.98
CA LYS A 16 -19.45 -8.57 -13.37
C LYS A 16 -19.24 -7.88 -12.02
N HIS A 17 -20.30 -7.27 -11.51
CA HIS A 17 -20.30 -6.65 -10.19
C HIS A 17 -20.45 -7.73 -9.11
N THR A 18 -19.47 -7.82 -8.22
CA THR A 18 -19.43 -8.81 -7.14
C THR A 18 -19.18 -8.15 -5.80
N ILE A 19 -19.43 -8.89 -4.72
CA ILE A 19 -19.11 -8.45 -3.36
C ILE A 19 -17.60 -8.60 -3.15
N HIS A 20 -16.96 -7.52 -2.72
CA HIS A 20 -15.54 -7.48 -2.39
C HIS A 20 -15.35 -7.24 -0.89
N THR A 21 -14.40 -7.95 -0.28
CA THR A 21 -13.95 -7.67 1.08
C THR A 21 -12.94 -6.53 1.08
N VAL A 22 -13.15 -5.58 1.98
CA VAL A 22 -12.35 -4.36 2.09
C VAL A 22 -11.29 -4.55 3.17
N SER A 23 -10.04 -4.30 2.82
CA SER A 23 -8.92 -4.27 3.76
C SER A 23 -8.02 -3.06 3.51
N ILE A 24 -7.35 -2.58 4.55
CA ILE A 24 -6.35 -1.52 4.41
C ILE A 24 -5.04 -2.15 3.95
N TYR A 25 -4.45 -1.61 2.89
CA TYR A 25 -3.14 -2.06 2.42
C TYR A 25 -2.06 -1.82 3.48
N LYS A 26 -1.20 -2.81 3.68
CA LYS A 26 0.01 -2.71 4.50
C LYS A 26 1.23 -3.00 3.63
N LYS A 27 2.27 -2.16 3.76
CA LYS A 27 3.55 -2.41 3.10
C LYS A 27 4.18 -3.68 3.71
N GLY A 28 4.58 -4.62 2.86
CA GLY A 28 5.34 -5.80 3.26
C GLY A 28 6.83 -5.50 3.52
N LYS A 29 7.57 -6.52 3.96
CA LYS A 29 9.03 -6.45 4.11
C LYS A 29 9.69 -6.19 2.75
N ASP A 30 10.68 -5.31 2.71
CA ASP A 30 11.47 -5.09 1.49
C ASP A 30 12.40 -6.28 1.23
N SER A 31 12.56 -6.67 -0.05
CA SER A 31 13.44 -7.77 -0.45
C SER A 31 14.90 -7.29 -0.55
N PRO A 32 15.87 -8.08 -0.04
CA PRO A 32 17.30 -7.73 -0.13
C PRO A 32 17.84 -7.84 -1.54
N PHE A 33 17.27 -8.73 -2.37
CA PHE A 33 17.75 -9.00 -3.72
C PHE A 33 17.27 -7.97 -4.77
N ARG A 34 16.61 -6.89 -4.34
CA ARG A 34 16.26 -5.80 -5.27
C ARG A 34 17.51 -5.02 -5.62
N HIS A 35 17.64 -4.67 -6.91
CA HIS A 35 18.79 -3.92 -7.41
C HIS A 35 19.10 -2.65 -6.60
N GLY A 36 18.07 -1.89 -6.21
CA GLY A 36 18.23 -0.70 -5.37
C GLY A 36 18.81 -1.01 -3.99
N THR A 37 18.39 -2.10 -3.35
CA THR A 37 18.92 -2.54 -2.05
C THR A 37 20.37 -3.00 -2.18
N ILE A 38 20.66 -3.84 -3.19
CA ILE A 38 22.02 -4.34 -3.47
C ILE A 38 22.99 -3.17 -3.72
N LYS A 39 22.61 -2.26 -4.62
CA LYS A 39 23.42 -1.08 -4.95
C LYS A 39 23.67 -0.24 -3.72
N HIS A 40 22.66 -0.03 -2.89
CA HIS A 40 22.77 0.72 -1.66
C HIS A 40 23.73 0.09 -0.65
N GLU A 41 23.68 -1.23 -0.51
CA GLU A 41 24.60 -1.98 0.37
C GLU A 41 26.04 -1.90 -0.13
N TRP A 42 26.27 -1.99 -1.44
CA TRP A 42 27.58 -1.81 -2.05
C TRP A 42 28.12 -0.39 -1.86
N GLU A 43 27.29 0.61 -2.13
CA GLU A 43 27.67 2.02 -1.92
C GLU A 43 27.92 2.31 -0.45
N LYS A 44 27.18 1.69 0.48
CA LYS A 44 27.38 1.88 1.91
C LYS A 44 28.71 1.29 2.42
N LYS A 45 29.32 0.34 1.70
CA LYS A 45 30.57 -0.31 2.09
C LYS A 45 31.74 0.68 2.08
N GLY A 46 32.60 0.59 3.09
CA GLY A 46 33.77 1.46 3.26
C GLY A 46 33.49 2.68 4.17
N TYR A 47 34.36 3.68 4.08
CA TYR A 47 34.29 4.89 4.89
C TYR A 47 33.52 6.02 4.17
N GLY A 48 33.23 7.11 4.87
CA GLY A 48 32.57 8.30 4.28
C GLY A 48 31.13 8.54 4.75
N GLY A 49 30.66 7.80 5.76
CA GLY A 49 29.37 8.05 6.40
C GLY A 49 28.18 7.89 5.47
N GLN A 50 27.18 8.74 5.66
CA GLN A 50 25.89 8.66 4.99
C GLN A 50 25.96 9.29 3.58
N LYS A 51 25.93 8.46 2.52
CA LYS A 51 26.13 8.91 1.12
C LYS A 51 24.90 9.55 0.47
N TRP A 52 23.69 9.22 0.92
CA TRP A 52 22.43 9.71 0.34
C TRP A 52 21.68 10.66 1.28
N PRO A 53 20.93 11.64 0.73
CA PRO A 53 20.15 12.57 1.53
C PRO A 53 19.00 11.87 2.24
N GLN A 54 18.85 12.13 3.54
CA GLN A 54 17.72 11.65 4.34
C GLN A 54 16.70 12.76 4.53
N LEU A 55 15.44 12.49 4.20
CA LEU A 55 14.34 13.43 4.43
C LEU A 55 14.05 13.58 5.93
N ARG A 56 14.52 14.67 6.53
CA ARG A 56 14.35 14.98 7.96
C ARG A 56 12.98 15.56 8.31
N ARG A 57 12.47 16.51 7.51
CA ARG A 57 11.22 17.23 7.79
C ARG A 57 10.15 16.86 6.77
N LYS A 58 9.01 16.34 7.24
CA LYS A 58 7.87 15.98 6.38
C LYS A 58 6.76 17.02 6.57
N ALA A 59 6.35 17.68 5.48
CA ALA A 59 5.29 18.68 5.54
C ALA A 59 3.87 18.08 5.66
N LYS A 60 3.64 16.91 5.05
CA LYS A 60 2.30 16.30 5.01
C LYS A 60 1.99 15.55 6.30
N THR A 61 0.88 15.92 6.94
CA THR A 61 0.38 15.30 8.19
C THR A 61 -0.56 14.12 7.95
N THR A 62 -1.04 13.93 6.71
CA THR A 62 -1.96 12.86 6.31
C THR A 62 -1.38 12.00 5.20
N LYS A 63 -1.92 10.78 5.04
CA LYS A 63 -1.52 9.83 3.99
C LYS A 63 -2.72 9.51 3.10
N LYS A 64 -2.45 9.16 1.84
CA LYS A 64 -3.45 8.49 1.00
C LYS A 64 -3.50 7.04 1.45
N ILE A 65 -4.63 6.61 2.02
CA ILE A 65 -4.81 5.22 2.46
C ILE A 65 -5.32 4.43 1.27
N VAL A 66 -4.61 3.37 0.88
CA VAL A 66 -5.00 2.51 -0.24
C VAL A 66 -5.88 1.39 0.28
N LEU A 67 -7.02 1.21 -0.38
CA LEU A 67 -7.93 0.10 -0.14
C LEU A 67 -7.53 -1.10 -0.99
N LYS A 68 -7.48 -2.26 -0.34
CA LYS A 68 -7.33 -3.56 -0.99
C LYS A 68 -8.70 -4.23 -1.00
N LEU A 69 -9.30 -4.31 -2.18
CA LEU A 69 -10.60 -4.94 -2.43
C LEU A 69 -10.35 -6.35 -2.95
N THR A 70 -10.78 -7.37 -2.22
CA THR A 70 -10.62 -8.77 -2.63
C THR A 70 -11.98 -9.31 -3.07
N CYS A 71 -12.10 -9.73 -4.32
CA CYS A 71 -13.33 -10.32 -4.85
C CYS A 71 -13.64 -11.65 -4.14
N LYS A 72 -14.86 -11.82 -3.63
CA LYS A 72 -15.25 -13.08 -2.95
C LYS A 72 -15.31 -14.28 -3.88
N GLU A 73 -15.58 -14.09 -5.17
CA GLU A 73 -15.74 -15.19 -6.13
C GLU A 73 -14.41 -15.72 -6.66
N CYS A 74 -13.52 -14.84 -7.14
CA CYS A 74 -12.27 -15.23 -7.81
C CYS A 74 -11.00 -14.87 -7.02
N GLY A 75 -11.12 -14.25 -5.85
CA GLY A 75 -9.98 -13.83 -5.04
C GLY A 75 -9.14 -12.70 -5.64
N TYR A 76 -9.52 -12.14 -6.80
CA TYR A 76 -8.77 -11.07 -7.44
C TYR A 76 -8.73 -9.82 -6.57
N ILE A 77 -7.56 -9.20 -6.50
CA ILE A 77 -7.29 -8.05 -5.66
C ILE A 77 -7.23 -6.80 -6.53
N ILE A 78 -8.03 -5.80 -6.17
CA ILE A 78 -7.99 -4.47 -6.76
C ILE A 78 -7.48 -3.49 -5.70
N HIS A 79 -6.52 -2.66 -6.08
CA HIS A 79 -6.06 -1.55 -5.27
C HIS A 79 -6.77 -0.27 -5.69
N LYS A 80 -7.55 0.32 -4.78
CA LYS A 80 -8.20 1.60 -5.00
C LYS A 80 -7.48 2.69 -4.22
N GLU A 81 -7.00 3.71 -4.91
CA GLU A 81 -6.42 4.88 -4.25
C GLU A 81 -7.49 5.60 -3.43
N GLY A 82 -7.17 5.90 -2.18
CA GLY A 82 -8.02 6.68 -1.30
C GLY A 82 -7.66 8.16 -1.25
N ILE A 83 -8.50 8.90 -0.55
CA ILE A 83 -8.32 10.32 -0.25
C ILE A 83 -7.26 10.47 0.86
N ARG A 84 -6.62 11.64 0.95
CA ARG A 84 -5.72 11.97 2.07
C ARG A 84 -6.51 12.14 3.37
N ILE A 85 -6.27 11.26 4.34
CA ILE A 85 -6.93 11.28 5.65
C ILE A 85 -5.96 10.88 6.76
N ARG A 86 -6.26 11.27 8.01
CA ARG A 86 -5.46 10.89 9.19
C ARG A 86 -5.71 9.44 9.60
N LYS A 87 -6.99 9.04 9.66
CA LYS A 87 -7.43 7.71 10.09
C LYS A 87 -8.59 7.24 9.23
N MET A 88 -8.55 5.96 8.91
CA MET A 88 -9.63 5.24 8.24
C MET A 88 -9.94 3.99 9.04
N GLU A 89 -11.22 3.76 9.30
CA GLU A 89 -11.70 2.64 10.08
C GLU A 89 -12.61 1.78 9.22
N ILE A 90 -12.43 0.47 9.28
CA ILE A 90 -13.33 -0.49 8.66
C ILE A 90 -14.36 -0.87 9.71
N MET A 91 -15.65 -0.82 9.33
CA MET A 91 -16.75 -1.25 10.18
C MET A 91 -16.57 -2.73 10.55
N ARG A 92 -16.74 -3.07 11.83
CA ARG A 92 -16.56 -4.45 12.32
C ARG A 92 -17.68 -5.36 11.87
#